data_AF-A0A963JXD0-F1
#
_entry.id   AF-A0A963JXD0-F1
#
_cell.length_a   1.000
_cell.length_b   1.000
_cell.length_c   1.000
_cell.angle_alpha   90.00
_cell.angle_beta   90.00
_cell.angle_gamma   90.00
#
_symmetry.space_group_name_H-M   'P 1'
#
loop_
_entity.id
_entity.type
_entity.pdbx_description
1 polymer ?
#
loop_
_entity_poly.entity_id
_entity_poly.type
_entity_poly.pdbx_seq_one_letter_code
_entity_poly.pdbx_strand_id
1 'polypeptide(L)'
;MSEESEIQAEVEALRERFSDTKALYREVCALLFFRYGITPTASKLYQHVRKGSMSAPAEALAKFWEDLRGKARVEIDHPDLPEALKEAAGQAVSVLWTQATELARGELAVLRVEAHAEAQSAQADLQEALQRSAVLETQIQTAQTKVTELETRTQALAAELEQERRAHAASTARGEALSRQVDELKLEQSKSRQHFSAELEKGRAAIDEAAQRSTEAEHRALREIDRERTARAQAEKQLEQLRGKLTETERDCHAKLLEANAAQSRLAAEAAGARASLAEITRAHQAQSVELQQALQAVAQHKAEAGTLRELVEQFRPTQKSSRKKRGGEAPEVK
;
A
#
# COMPACT_ATOMS: atom_id res chain seq x y z
N MET A 1 -80.68 -28.44 -45.51
CA MET A 1 -81.62 -29.47 -45.03
C MET A 1 -82.67 -29.60 -46.12
N SER A 2 -82.91 -30.81 -46.64
CA SER A 2 -83.83 -30.97 -47.78
C SER A 2 -85.27 -30.85 -47.29
N GLU A 3 -86.16 -30.20 -48.04
CA GLU A 3 -87.60 -30.09 -47.70
C GLU A 3 -88.22 -31.46 -47.39
N GLU A 4 -87.76 -32.53 -48.05
CA GLU A 4 -88.19 -33.91 -47.78
C GLU A 4 -87.82 -34.43 -46.38
N SER A 5 -86.70 -33.97 -45.82
CA SER A 5 -86.26 -34.36 -44.47
C SER A 5 -87.07 -33.66 -43.37
N GLU A 6 -87.49 -32.43 -43.62
CA GLU A 6 -88.36 -31.68 -42.72
C GLU A 6 -89.79 -32.25 -42.74
N ILE A 7 -90.31 -32.58 -43.94
CA ILE A 7 -91.60 -33.27 -44.09
C ILE A 7 -91.61 -34.59 -43.31
N GLN A 8 -90.54 -35.38 -43.39
CA GLN A 8 -90.45 -36.66 -42.68
C GLN A 8 -90.45 -36.48 -41.15
N ALA A 9 -89.69 -35.51 -40.62
CA ALA A 9 -89.66 -35.21 -39.19
C ALA A 9 -91.03 -34.75 -38.66
N GLU A 10 -91.74 -33.91 -39.41
CA GLU A 10 -93.09 -33.46 -39.03
C GLU A 10 -94.13 -34.59 -39.11
N VAL A 11 -94.00 -35.50 -40.09
CA VAL A 11 -94.85 -36.70 -40.17
C VAL A 11 -94.58 -37.65 -39.01
N GLU A 12 -93.34 -37.78 -38.55
CA GLU A 12 -92.99 -38.56 -37.36
C GLU A 12 -93.59 -37.96 -36.09
N ALA A 13 -93.52 -36.64 -35.92
CA ALA A 13 -94.19 -35.96 -34.82
C ALA A 13 -95.73 -36.13 -34.86
N LEU A 14 -96.34 -36.16 -36.05
CA LEU A 14 -97.78 -36.45 -36.21
C LEU A 14 -98.12 -37.91 -35.87
N ARG A 15 -97.23 -38.87 -36.16
CA ARG A 15 -97.41 -40.29 -35.81
C ARG A 15 -97.45 -40.53 -34.31
N GLU A 16 -96.72 -39.75 -33.52
CA GLU A 16 -96.77 -39.84 -32.05
C GLU A 16 -98.08 -39.31 -31.47
N ARG A 17 -98.69 -38.32 -32.13
CA ARG A 17 -99.92 -37.65 -31.66
C ARG A 17 -101.21 -38.34 -32.10
N PHE A 18 -101.21 -38.99 -33.26
CA PHE A 18 -102.38 -39.66 -33.81
C PHE A 18 -102.16 -41.17 -33.89
N SER A 19 -102.83 -41.90 -32.99
CA SER A 19 -102.79 -43.37 -32.96
C SER A 19 -103.67 -44.01 -34.04
N ASP A 20 -104.72 -43.33 -34.51
CA ASP A 20 -105.57 -43.79 -35.61
C ASP A 20 -104.92 -43.53 -36.98
N THR A 21 -104.88 -44.58 -37.80
CA THR A 21 -104.27 -44.55 -39.14
C THR A 21 -105.05 -43.63 -40.08
N LYS A 22 -106.39 -43.58 -39.98
CA LYS A 22 -107.22 -42.71 -40.84
C LYS A 22 -107.04 -41.24 -40.50
N ALA A 23 -107.05 -40.91 -39.21
CA ALA A 23 -106.74 -39.56 -38.72
C ALA A 23 -105.33 -39.10 -39.14
N LEU A 24 -104.32 -39.98 -38.99
CA LEU A 24 -102.96 -39.68 -39.40
C LEU A 24 -102.86 -39.37 -40.90
N TYR A 25 -103.51 -40.16 -41.76
CA TYR A 25 -103.52 -39.88 -43.19
C TYR A 25 -104.15 -38.52 -43.53
N ARG A 26 -105.22 -38.11 -42.83
CA ARG A 26 -105.86 -36.80 -43.03
C ARG A 26 -104.94 -35.65 -42.62
N GLU A 27 -104.26 -35.75 -41.49
CA GLU A 27 -103.34 -34.70 -41.02
C GLU A 27 -102.09 -34.59 -41.90
N VAL A 28 -101.61 -35.72 -42.45
CA VAL A 28 -100.51 -35.70 -43.43
C VAL A 28 -100.98 -35.12 -44.78
N CYS A 29 -102.23 -35.37 -45.22
CA CYS A 29 -102.81 -34.65 -46.36
C CYS A 29 -102.82 -33.14 -46.12
N ALA A 30 -103.26 -32.71 -44.93
CA ALA A 30 -103.30 -31.30 -44.55
C ALA A 30 -101.89 -30.68 -44.48
N LEU A 31 -100.92 -31.40 -43.91
CA LEU A 31 -99.53 -30.98 -43.84
C LEU A 31 -98.95 -30.73 -45.24
N LEU A 32 -99.04 -31.73 -46.12
CA LEU A 32 -98.51 -31.63 -47.48
C LEU A 32 -99.17 -30.51 -48.27
N PHE A 33 -100.50 -30.39 -48.17
CA PHE A 33 -101.24 -29.40 -48.95
C PHE A 33 -101.09 -27.97 -48.44
N PHE A 34 -101.25 -27.73 -47.13
CA PHE A 34 -101.28 -26.37 -46.58
C PHE A 34 -99.90 -25.82 -46.22
N ARG A 35 -98.98 -26.65 -45.71
CA ARG A 35 -97.66 -26.19 -45.28
C ARG A 35 -96.68 -26.17 -46.44
N TYR A 36 -96.65 -27.25 -47.22
CA TYR A 36 -95.66 -27.46 -48.27
C TYR A 36 -96.19 -27.20 -49.69
N GLY A 37 -97.49 -26.96 -49.87
CA GLY A 37 -98.08 -26.71 -51.19
C GLY A 37 -98.04 -27.90 -52.14
N ILE A 38 -97.79 -29.12 -51.63
CA ILE A 38 -97.69 -30.34 -52.42
C ILE A 38 -99.08 -31.00 -52.48
N THR A 39 -99.61 -31.19 -53.69
CA THR A 39 -100.86 -31.95 -53.88
C THR A 39 -100.70 -33.37 -53.34
N PRO A 40 -101.44 -33.77 -52.29
CA PRO A 40 -101.29 -35.10 -51.72
C PRO A 40 -101.76 -36.16 -52.73
N THR A 41 -100.95 -37.19 -52.94
CA THR A 41 -101.31 -38.36 -53.76
C THR A 41 -101.25 -39.62 -52.90
N ALA A 42 -102.05 -40.63 -53.24
CA ALA A 42 -102.08 -41.88 -52.48
C ALA A 42 -100.69 -42.52 -52.33
N SER A 43 -99.84 -42.41 -53.35
CA SER A 43 -98.45 -42.89 -53.33
C SER A 43 -97.57 -42.12 -52.34
N LYS A 44 -97.58 -40.78 -52.37
CA LYS A 44 -96.80 -39.95 -51.44
C LYS A 44 -97.24 -40.14 -49.99
N LEU A 45 -98.56 -40.19 -49.74
CA LEU A 45 -99.10 -40.46 -48.43
C LEU A 45 -98.64 -41.81 -47.89
N TYR A 46 -98.67 -42.85 -48.73
CA TYR A 46 -98.19 -44.17 -48.33
C TYR A 46 -96.69 -44.18 -48.03
N GLN A 47 -95.87 -43.50 -48.84
CA GLN A 47 -94.42 -43.39 -48.63
C GLN A 47 -94.04 -42.74 -47.29
N HIS A 48 -94.79 -41.72 -46.86
CA HIS A 48 -94.55 -41.00 -45.60
C HIS A 48 -95.21 -41.65 -44.38
N VAL A 49 -96.38 -42.30 -44.51
CA VAL A 49 -97.12 -42.88 -43.36
C VAL A 49 -96.83 -44.38 -43.16
N ARG A 50 -96.51 -45.14 -44.20
CA ARG A 50 -96.11 -46.57 -44.16
C ARG A 50 -96.91 -47.45 -43.17
N LYS A 51 -98.22 -47.22 -43.02
CA LYS A 51 -99.13 -47.95 -42.11
C LYS A 51 -100.49 -48.17 -42.77
N GLY A 52 -101.10 -49.35 -42.58
CA GLY A 52 -102.45 -49.66 -43.05
C GLY A 52 -102.51 -50.40 -44.39
N SER A 53 -103.73 -50.71 -44.85
CA SER A 53 -103.98 -51.41 -46.11
C SER A 53 -103.74 -50.51 -47.33
N MET A 54 -103.51 -51.13 -48.50
CA MET A 54 -103.24 -50.42 -49.75
C MET A 54 -104.36 -49.43 -50.17
N SER A 55 -105.60 -49.63 -49.71
CA SER A 55 -106.75 -48.77 -50.04
C SER A 55 -106.96 -47.59 -49.09
N ALA A 56 -106.35 -47.60 -47.90
CA ALA A 56 -106.54 -46.56 -46.87
C ALA A 56 -106.07 -45.15 -47.28
N PRO A 57 -104.94 -44.96 -47.99
CA PRO A 57 -104.50 -43.63 -48.44
C PRO A 57 -105.47 -43.00 -49.45
N ALA A 58 -106.08 -43.80 -50.33
CA ALA A 58 -107.01 -43.30 -51.35
C ALA A 58 -108.35 -42.86 -50.73
N GLU A 59 -108.88 -43.61 -49.77
CA GLU A 59 -110.11 -43.24 -49.05
C GLU A 59 -109.92 -41.96 -48.22
N ALA A 60 -108.79 -41.84 -47.51
CA ALA A 60 -108.47 -40.65 -46.72
C ALA A 60 -108.25 -39.40 -47.60
N LEU A 61 -107.62 -39.57 -48.77
CA LEU A 61 -107.46 -38.50 -49.75
C LEU A 61 -108.81 -38.02 -50.30
N ALA A 62 -109.70 -38.95 -50.67
CA ALA A 62 -111.03 -38.61 -51.19
C ALA A 62 -111.85 -37.82 -50.16
N LYS A 63 -111.87 -38.29 -48.91
CA LYS A 63 -112.54 -37.60 -47.79
C LYS A 63 -111.93 -36.23 -47.50
N PHE A 64 -110.60 -36.11 -47.54
CA PHE A 64 -109.93 -34.82 -47.37
C PHE A 64 -110.37 -33.78 -48.41
N TRP A 65 -110.43 -34.17 -49.69
CA TRP A 65 -110.89 -33.26 -50.75
C TRP A 65 -112.38 -32.93 -50.65
N GLU A 66 -113.21 -33.87 -50.21
CA GLU A 66 -114.64 -33.66 -49.94
C GLU A 66 -114.83 -32.65 -48.80
N ASP A 67 -114.17 -32.86 -47.65
CA ASP A 67 -114.19 -31.97 -46.50
C ASP A 67 -113.67 -30.56 -46.86
N LEU A 68 -112.58 -30.50 -47.62
CA LEU A 68 -111.98 -29.24 -48.05
C LEU A 68 -112.92 -28.47 -48.97
N ARG A 69 -113.56 -29.17 -49.92
CA ARG A 69 -114.53 -28.56 -50.83
C ARG A 69 -115.78 -28.11 -50.10
N GLY A 70 -116.25 -28.88 -49.12
CA GLY A 70 -117.38 -28.49 -48.27
C GLY A 70 -117.09 -27.24 -47.44
N LYS A 71 -115.90 -27.15 -46.83
CA LYS A 71 -115.50 -25.99 -46.00
C LYS A 71 -115.16 -24.73 -46.81
N ALA A 72 -114.71 -24.89 -48.05
CA ALA A 72 -114.34 -23.77 -48.93
C ALA A 72 -115.55 -23.17 -49.69
N ARG A 73 -116.71 -23.83 -49.65
CA ARG A 73 -117.90 -23.38 -50.36
C ARG A 73 -118.72 -22.44 -49.47
N VAL A 74 -118.85 -21.18 -49.89
CA VAL A 74 -119.78 -20.23 -49.29
C VAL A 74 -121.06 -20.28 -50.12
N GLU A 75 -122.04 -21.08 -49.68
CA GLU A 75 -123.39 -21.08 -50.26
C GLU A 75 -124.28 -20.07 -49.52
N ILE A 76 -124.88 -19.14 -50.26
CA ILE A 76 -125.95 -18.27 -49.73
C ILE A 76 -127.24 -19.06 -49.82
N ASP A 77 -127.50 -19.91 -48.83
CA ASP A 77 -128.70 -20.73 -48.81
C ASP A 77 -129.81 -20.03 -48.04
N HIS A 78 -130.80 -19.52 -48.78
CA HIS A 78 -132.04 -18.97 -48.24
C HIS A 78 -133.20 -19.46 -49.12
N PRO A 79 -134.27 -20.05 -48.53
CA PRO A 79 -135.31 -20.76 -49.27
C PRO A 79 -136.13 -19.87 -50.23
N ASP A 80 -136.20 -18.56 -49.97
CA ASP A 80 -137.00 -17.61 -50.78
C ASP A 80 -136.19 -16.68 -51.70
N LEU A 81 -134.87 -16.91 -51.88
CA LEU A 81 -134.04 -16.02 -52.70
C LEU A 81 -133.97 -16.49 -54.17
N PRO A 82 -134.35 -15.65 -55.16
CA PRO A 82 -134.22 -15.98 -56.58
C PRO A 82 -132.76 -16.26 -56.96
N GLU A 83 -132.54 -17.29 -57.78
CA GLU A 83 -131.20 -17.76 -58.16
C GLU A 83 -130.32 -16.66 -58.77
N ALA A 84 -130.91 -15.80 -59.62
CA ALA A 84 -130.21 -14.66 -60.23
C ALA A 84 -129.64 -13.67 -59.19
N LEU A 85 -130.29 -13.51 -58.02
CA LEU A 85 -129.80 -12.64 -56.94
C LEU A 85 -128.68 -13.32 -56.14
N LYS A 86 -128.75 -14.65 -55.94
CA LYS A 86 -127.67 -15.44 -55.32
C LYS A 86 -126.39 -15.37 -56.16
N GLU A 87 -126.51 -15.56 -57.48
CA GLU A 87 -125.38 -15.47 -58.41
C GLU A 87 -124.76 -14.07 -58.42
N ALA A 88 -125.57 -13.02 -58.50
CA ALA A 88 -125.08 -11.64 -58.49
C ALA A 88 -124.37 -11.28 -57.18
N ALA A 89 -124.93 -11.69 -56.03
CA ALA A 89 -124.30 -11.46 -54.72
C ALA A 89 -122.99 -12.25 -54.57
N GLY A 90 -122.96 -13.52 -55.01
CA GLY A 90 -121.75 -14.34 -55.00
C GLY A 90 -120.64 -13.77 -55.89
N GLN A 91 -120.99 -13.26 -57.07
CA GLN A 91 -120.04 -12.56 -57.96
C GLN A 91 -119.50 -11.28 -57.33
N ALA A 92 -120.36 -10.45 -56.71
CA ALA A 92 -119.93 -9.22 -56.05
C ALA A 92 -118.96 -9.48 -54.87
N VAL A 93 -119.27 -10.48 -54.03
CA VAL A 93 -118.40 -10.87 -52.90
C VAL A 93 -117.09 -11.46 -53.40
N SER A 94 -117.12 -12.27 -54.47
CA SER A 94 -115.90 -12.80 -55.10
C SER A 94 -114.98 -11.69 -55.60
N VAL A 95 -115.54 -10.70 -56.33
CA VAL A 95 -114.79 -9.54 -56.83
C VAL A 95 -114.21 -8.73 -55.66
N LEU A 96 -115.01 -8.39 -54.65
CA LEU A 96 -114.54 -7.65 -53.48
C LEU A 96 -113.43 -8.41 -52.73
N TRP A 97 -113.58 -9.73 -52.56
CA TRP A 97 -112.56 -10.56 -51.92
C TRP A 97 -111.27 -10.60 -52.74
N THR A 98 -111.35 -10.75 -54.07
CA THR A 98 -110.17 -10.73 -54.93
C THR A 98 -109.44 -9.40 -54.87
N GLN A 99 -110.16 -8.27 -54.93
CA GLN A 99 -109.58 -6.93 -54.84
C GLN A 99 -108.97 -6.66 -53.46
N ALA A 100 -109.66 -7.01 -52.38
CA ALA A 100 -109.13 -6.86 -51.02
C ALA A 100 -107.88 -7.72 -50.80
N THR A 101 -107.87 -8.95 -51.34
CA THR A 101 -106.72 -9.85 -51.25
C THR A 101 -105.54 -9.34 -52.09
N GLU A 102 -105.79 -8.77 -53.28
CA GLU A 102 -104.75 -8.14 -54.10
C GLU A 102 -104.14 -6.91 -53.40
N LEU A 103 -104.96 -6.03 -52.84
CA LEU A 103 -104.49 -4.86 -52.09
C LEU A 103 -103.65 -5.28 -50.88
N ALA A 104 -104.14 -6.23 -50.07
CA ALA A 104 -103.39 -6.74 -48.92
C ALA A 104 -102.07 -7.42 -49.32
N ARG A 105 -102.03 -8.13 -50.45
CA ARG A 105 -100.79 -8.70 -51.00
C ARG A 105 -99.82 -7.61 -51.47
N GLY A 106 -100.34 -6.55 -52.08
CA GLY A 106 -99.55 -5.39 -52.51
C GLY A 106 -98.90 -4.67 -51.31
N GLU A 107 -99.69 -4.33 -50.29
CA GLU A 107 -99.19 -3.70 -49.06
C GLU A 107 -98.15 -4.57 -48.35
N LEU A 108 -98.43 -5.88 -48.23
CA LEU A 108 -97.48 -6.83 -47.64
C LEU A 108 -96.17 -6.92 -48.45
N ALA A 109 -96.23 -6.85 -49.77
CA ALA A 109 -95.04 -6.86 -50.62
C ALA A 109 -94.18 -5.61 -50.38
N VAL A 110 -94.79 -4.44 -50.24
CA VAL A 110 -94.07 -3.19 -49.92
C VAL A 110 -93.40 -3.30 -48.55
N LEU A 111 -94.13 -3.69 -47.51
CA LEU A 111 -93.58 -3.86 -46.17
C LEU A 111 -92.44 -4.88 -46.11
N ARG A 112 -92.52 -5.96 -46.91
CA ARG A 112 -91.44 -6.95 -47.02
C ARG A 112 -90.17 -6.36 -47.64
N VAL A 113 -90.31 -5.53 -48.66
CA VAL A 113 -89.16 -4.86 -49.31
C VAL A 113 -88.53 -3.85 -48.34
N GLU A 114 -89.34 -3.05 -47.66
CA GLU A 114 -88.87 -2.07 -46.66
C GLU A 114 -88.15 -2.77 -45.49
N ALA A 115 -88.77 -3.77 -44.88
CA ALA A 115 -88.15 -4.53 -43.80
C ALA A 115 -86.86 -5.24 -44.25
N HIS A 116 -86.79 -5.71 -45.50
CA HIS A 116 -85.57 -6.31 -46.01
C HIS A 116 -84.47 -5.27 -46.24
N ALA A 117 -84.82 -4.09 -46.76
CA ALA A 117 -83.88 -2.98 -46.93
C ALA A 117 -83.34 -2.47 -45.59
N GLU A 118 -84.20 -2.30 -44.58
CA GLU A 118 -83.78 -1.91 -43.23
C GLU A 118 -82.86 -2.97 -42.59
N ALA A 119 -83.20 -4.26 -42.72
CA ALA A 119 -82.38 -5.34 -42.22
C ALA A 119 -80.99 -5.39 -42.90
N GLN A 120 -80.93 -5.15 -44.22
CA GLN A 120 -79.68 -5.08 -44.96
C GLN A 120 -78.85 -3.86 -44.53
N SER A 121 -79.47 -2.69 -44.33
CA SER A 121 -78.78 -1.49 -43.83
C SER A 121 -78.21 -1.73 -42.43
N ALA A 122 -79.02 -2.27 -41.51
CA ALA A 122 -78.56 -2.56 -40.15
C ALA A 122 -77.44 -3.60 -40.12
N GLN A 123 -77.46 -4.59 -41.02
CA GLN A 123 -76.36 -5.55 -41.17
C GLN A 123 -75.09 -4.89 -41.69
N ALA A 124 -75.18 -3.97 -42.65
CA ALA A 124 -74.04 -3.22 -43.16
C ALA A 124 -73.43 -2.34 -42.05
N ASP A 125 -74.25 -1.63 -41.29
CA ASP A 125 -73.81 -0.79 -40.16
C ASP A 125 -73.13 -1.62 -39.07
N LEU A 126 -73.69 -2.80 -38.75
CA LEU A 126 -73.09 -3.74 -37.81
C LEU A 126 -71.73 -4.24 -38.29
N GLN A 127 -71.61 -4.62 -39.57
CA GLN A 127 -70.34 -5.05 -40.15
C GLN A 127 -69.29 -3.95 -40.12
N GLU A 128 -69.68 -2.71 -40.44
CA GLU A 128 -68.78 -1.57 -40.37
C GLU A 128 -68.33 -1.30 -38.92
N ALA A 129 -69.26 -1.35 -37.94
CA ALA A 129 -68.93 -1.19 -36.53
C ALA A 129 -67.97 -2.27 -36.03
N LEU A 130 -68.18 -3.54 -36.42
CA LEU A 130 -67.29 -4.64 -36.07
C LEU A 130 -65.90 -4.48 -36.70
N GLN A 131 -65.81 -4.06 -37.96
CA GLN A 131 -64.53 -3.77 -38.61
C GLN A 131 -63.78 -2.63 -37.90
N ARG A 132 -64.49 -1.55 -37.54
CA ARG A 132 -63.91 -0.44 -36.76
C ARG A 132 -63.42 -0.91 -35.39
N SER A 133 -64.19 -1.76 -34.68
CA SER A 133 -63.77 -2.34 -33.39
C SER A 133 -62.50 -3.17 -33.53
N ALA A 134 -62.44 -4.06 -34.54
CA ALA A 134 -61.26 -4.89 -34.78
C ALA A 134 -60.01 -4.06 -35.07
N VAL A 135 -60.14 -2.99 -35.88
CA VAL A 135 -59.02 -2.07 -36.13
C VAL A 135 -58.58 -1.37 -34.85
N LEU A 136 -59.50 -0.86 -34.03
CA LEU A 136 -59.16 -0.22 -32.76
C LEU A 136 -58.51 -1.19 -31.76
N GLU A 137 -58.98 -2.44 -31.68
CA GLU A 137 -58.38 -3.47 -30.84
C GLU A 137 -56.92 -3.74 -31.24
N THR A 138 -56.65 -3.87 -32.55
CA THR A 138 -55.26 -4.04 -33.03
C THR A 138 -54.39 -2.81 -32.74
N GLN A 139 -54.94 -1.60 -32.86
CA GLN A 139 -54.22 -0.36 -32.50
C GLN A 139 -53.94 -0.28 -31.01
N ILE A 140 -54.89 -0.67 -30.15
CA ILE A 140 -54.70 -0.72 -28.70
C ILE A 140 -53.62 -1.74 -28.36
N GLN A 141 -53.66 -2.93 -28.95
CA GLN A 141 -52.69 -3.98 -28.66
C GLN A 141 -51.28 -3.58 -29.11
N THR A 142 -51.14 -2.95 -30.29
CA THR A 142 -49.85 -2.41 -30.76
C THR A 142 -49.36 -1.22 -29.94
N ALA A 143 -50.25 -0.39 -29.40
CA ALA A 143 -49.87 0.68 -28.47
C ALA A 143 -49.40 0.10 -27.12
N GLN A 144 -50.09 -0.91 -26.60
CA GLN A 144 -49.71 -1.60 -25.36
C GLN A 144 -48.33 -2.26 -25.48
N THR A 145 -48.05 -2.96 -26.58
CA THR A 145 -46.72 -3.56 -26.77
C THR A 145 -45.62 -2.50 -26.82
N LYS A 146 -45.84 -1.38 -27.53
CA LYS A 146 -44.91 -0.24 -27.55
C LYS A 146 -44.69 0.37 -26.18
N VAL A 147 -45.75 0.52 -25.37
CA VAL A 147 -45.63 1.03 -23.99
C VAL A 147 -44.75 0.08 -23.17
N THR A 148 -44.99 -1.23 -23.21
CA THR A 148 -44.16 -2.20 -22.47
C THR A 148 -42.70 -2.22 -22.95
N GLU A 149 -42.45 -2.08 -24.26
CA GLU A 149 -41.10 -1.99 -24.82
C GLU A 149 -40.39 -0.71 -24.35
N LEU A 150 -41.09 0.42 -24.32
CA LEU A 150 -40.53 1.67 -23.82
C LEU A 150 -40.26 1.61 -22.32
N GLU A 151 -41.18 1.04 -21.52
CA GLU A 151 -40.99 0.86 -20.08
C GLU A 151 -39.77 0.00 -19.77
N THR A 152 -39.61 -1.14 -20.45
CA THR A 152 -38.44 -2.02 -20.28
C THR A 152 -37.15 -1.31 -20.69
N ARG A 153 -37.15 -0.55 -21.79
CA ARG A 153 -36.00 0.26 -22.21
C ARG A 153 -35.67 1.35 -21.19
N THR A 154 -36.66 2.03 -20.62
CA THR A 154 -36.46 3.04 -19.59
C THR A 154 -35.89 2.42 -18.31
N GLN A 155 -36.37 1.24 -17.90
CA GLN A 155 -35.81 0.52 -16.76
C GLN A 155 -34.36 0.09 -16.99
N ALA A 156 -34.03 -0.39 -18.20
CA ALA A 156 -32.65 -0.73 -18.58
C ALA A 156 -31.73 0.50 -18.53
N LEU A 157 -32.14 1.61 -19.14
CA LEU A 157 -31.37 2.87 -19.11
C LEU A 157 -31.21 3.41 -17.69
N ALA A 158 -32.23 3.28 -16.83
CA ALA A 158 -32.13 3.68 -15.43
C ALA A 158 -31.12 2.82 -14.66
N ALA A 159 -31.08 1.50 -14.92
CA ALA A 159 -30.10 0.60 -14.33
C ALA A 159 -28.67 0.91 -14.79
N GLU A 160 -28.47 1.19 -16.09
CA GLU A 160 -27.18 1.62 -16.65
C GLU A 160 -26.72 2.95 -16.02
N LEU A 161 -27.62 3.94 -15.92
CA LEU A 161 -27.30 5.23 -15.30
C LEU A 161 -26.88 5.06 -13.83
N GLU A 162 -27.56 4.20 -13.09
CA GLU A 162 -27.22 3.91 -11.70
C GLU A 162 -25.87 3.18 -11.57
N GLN A 163 -25.56 2.27 -12.49
CA GLN A 163 -24.24 1.62 -12.57
C GLN A 163 -23.14 2.64 -12.87
N GLU A 164 -23.35 3.54 -13.83
CA GLU A 164 -22.39 4.61 -14.15
C GLU A 164 -22.19 5.58 -12.98
N ARG A 165 -23.25 5.95 -12.26
CA ARG A 165 -23.15 6.77 -11.03
C ARG A 165 -22.31 6.10 -9.96
N ARG A 166 -22.49 4.79 -9.75
CA ARG A 166 -21.68 4.00 -8.80
C ARG A 166 -20.22 3.92 -9.24
N ALA A 167 -19.96 3.67 -10.53
CA ALA A 167 -18.61 3.63 -11.08
C ALA A 167 -17.90 4.98 -10.95
N HIS A 168 -18.62 6.08 -11.25
CA HIS A 168 -18.13 7.44 -11.06
C HIS A 168 -17.80 7.72 -9.60
N ALA A 169 -18.74 7.46 -8.67
CA ALA A 169 -18.50 7.65 -7.23
C ALA A 169 -17.29 6.84 -6.73
N ALA A 170 -17.13 5.60 -7.18
CA ALA A 170 -15.98 4.77 -6.84
C ALA A 170 -14.67 5.30 -7.45
N SER A 171 -14.71 5.91 -8.63
CA SER A 171 -13.55 6.56 -9.25
C SER A 171 -13.16 7.84 -8.49
N THR A 172 -14.14 8.68 -8.16
CA THR A 172 -13.93 9.89 -7.35
C THR A 172 -13.34 9.57 -5.98
N ALA A 173 -13.90 8.58 -5.27
CA ALA A 173 -13.37 8.15 -3.98
C ALA A 173 -11.93 7.63 -4.06
N ARG A 174 -11.59 6.88 -5.12
CA ARG A 174 -10.20 6.46 -5.39
C ARG A 174 -9.29 7.65 -5.66
N GLY A 175 -9.75 8.63 -6.43
CA GLY A 175 -9.01 9.87 -6.70
C GLY A 175 -8.73 10.67 -5.42
N GLU A 176 -9.73 10.83 -4.56
CA GLU A 176 -9.56 11.50 -3.26
C GLU A 176 -8.60 10.75 -2.34
N ALA A 177 -8.70 9.41 -2.27
CA ALA A 177 -7.79 8.59 -1.47
C ALA A 177 -6.34 8.70 -1.96
N LEU A 178 -6.11 8.64 -3.28
CA LEU A 178 -4.78 8.85 -3.87
C LEU A 178 -4.25 10.25 -3.61
N SER A 179 -5.10 11.28 -3.70
CA SER A 179 -4.69 12.66 -3.36
C SER A 179 -4.24 12.78 -1.91
N ARG A 180 -4.99 12.19 -0.97
CA ARG A 180 -4.61 12.17 0.46
C ARG A 180 -3.26 11.47 0.67
N GLN A 181 -3.06 10.31 0.03
CA GLN A 181 -1.77 9.59 0.10
C GLN A 181 -0.61 10.43 -0.45
N VAL A 182 -0.82 11.16 -1.56
CA VAL A 182 0.20 12.05 -2.12
C VAL A 182 0.54 13.19 -1.14
N ASP A 183 -0.46 13.76 -0.48
CA ASP A 183 -0.23 14.85 0.48
C ASP A 183 0.45 14.36 1.76
N GLU A 184 0.10 13.16 2.25
CA GLU A 184 0.79 12.48 3.35
C GLU A 184 2.27 12.21 3.01
N LEU A 185 2.54 11.62 1.84
CA LEU A 185 3.90 11.35 1.38
C LEU A 185 4.73 12.64 1.19
N LYS A 186 4.11 13.73 0.70
CA LYS A 186 4.77 15.05 0.62
C LYS A 186 5.13 15.58 2.01
N LEU A 187 4.23 15.44 2.98
CA LEU A 187 4.48 15.86 4.35
C LEU A 187 5.61 15.04 4.98
N GLU A 188 5.60 13.72 4.81
CA GLU A 188 6.67 12.83 5.27
C GLU A 188 8.01 13.16 4.61
N GLN A 189 8.02 13.40 3.29
CA GLN A 189 9.22 13.82 2.58
C GLN A 189 9.76 15.16 3.11
N SER A 190 8.88 16.13 3.38
CA SER A 190 9.26 17.42 3.94
C SER A 190 9.88 17.26 5.34
N LYS A 191 9.23 16.49 6.23
CA LYS A 191 9.75 16.16 7.56
C LYS A 191 11.11 15.47 7.47
N SER A 192 11.23 14.47 6.61
CA SER A 192 12.48 13.74 6.38
C SER A 192 13.60 14.69 5.93
N ARG A 193 13.34 15.61 4.99
CA ARG A 193 14.31 16.64 4.57
C ARG A 193 14.71 17.57 5.71
N GLN A 194 13.75 18.00 6.53
CA GLN A 194 14.04 18.84 7.71
C GLN A 194 14.90 18.09 8.73
N HIS A 195 14.58 16.84 9.04
CA HIS A 195 15.37 15.99 9.93
C HIS A 195 16.79 15.78 9.40
N PHE A 196 16.95 15.44 8.12
CA PHE A 196 18.27 15.30 7.51
C PHE A 196 19.08 16.60 7.53
N SER A 197 18.44 17.76 7.27
CA SER A 197 19.10 19.06 7.37
C SER A 197 19.58 19.34 8.79
N ALA A 198 18.73 19.08 9.79
CA ALA A 198 19.08 19.26 11.20
C ALA A 198 20.23 18.34 11.63
N GLU A 199 20.23 17.07 11.20
CA GLU A 199 21.33 16.13 11.48
C GLU A 199 22.63 16.53 10.77
N LEU A 200 22.56 17.07 9.54
CA LEU A 200 23.72 17.62 8.84
C LEU A 200 24.30 18.85 9.56
N GLU A 201 23.45 19.76 10.05
CA GLU A 201 23.87 20.92 10.82
C GLU A 201 24.52 20.51 12.16
N LYS A 202 23.93 19.56 12.88
CA LYS A 202 24.53 18.98 14.09
C LYS A 202 25.88 18.33 13.79
N GLY A 203 25.98 17.57 12.70
CA GLY A 203 27.22 16.94 12.27
C GLY A 203 28.31 17.98 11.95
N ARG A 204 27.95 19.06 11.24
CA ARG A 204 28.87 20.19 10.97
C ARG A 204 29.32 20.86 12.27
N ALA A 205 28.40 21.17 13.18
CA ALA A 205 28.73 21.78 14.47
C ALA A 205 29.67 20.88 15.31
N ALA A 206 29.45 19.56 15.32
CA ALA A 206 30.31 18.63 16.01
C ALA A 206 31.73 18.54 15.39
N ILE A 207 31.82 18.63 14.05
CA ILE A 207 33.11 18.71 13.34
C ILE A 207 33.83 20.02 13.69
N ASP A 208 33.13 21.15 13.67
CA ASP A 208 33.69 22.46 14.00
C ASP A 208 34.18 22.49 15.46
N GLU A 209 33.41 21.95 16.41
CA GLU A 209 33.82 21.83 17.81
C GLU A 209 35.02 20.88 17.99
N ALA A 210 35.06 19.76 17.27
CA ALA A 210 36.22 18.87 17.29
C ALA A 210 37.47 19.54 16.69
N ALA A 211 37.31 20.30 15.61
CA ALA A 211 38.39 21.09 15.01
C ALA A 211 38.90 22.16 15.98
N GLN A 212 38.01 22.91 16.64
CA GLN A 212 38.38 23.88 17.69
C GLN A 212 39.11 23.22 18.86
N ARG A 213 38.63 22.07 19.34
CA ARG A 213 39.33 21.32 20.40
C ARG A 213 40.73 20.85 19.96
N SER A 214 40.89 20.44 18.69
CA SER A 214 42.20 20.08 18.12
C SER A 214 43.12 21.28 18.06
N THR A 215 42.68 22.42 17.52
CA THR A 215 43.51 23.63 17.42
C THR A 215 43.88 24.16 18.80
N GLU A 216 42.98 24.13 19.78
CA GLU A 216 43.28 24.47 21.17
C GLU A 216 44.27 23.49 21.82
N ALA A 217 44.17 22.20 21.52
CA ALA A 217 45.14 21.20 22.00
C ALA A 217 46.51 21.42 21.35
N GLU A 218 46.56 21.70 20.04
CA GLU A 218 47.77 22.07 19.32
C GLU A 218 48.41 23.33 19.90
N HIS A 219 47.63 24.39 20.16
CA HIS A 219 48.12 25.61 20.79
C HIS A 219 48.65 25.35 22.21
N ARG A 220 48.01 24.49 23.00
CA ARG A 220 48.50 24.08 24.33
C ARG A 220 49.82 23.33 24.20
N ALA A 221 49.92 22.36 23.31
CA ALA A 221 51.15 21.59 23.06
C ALA A 221 52.30 22.51 22.59
N LEU A 222 52.04 23.47 21.69
CA LEU A 222 53.04 24.45 21.26
C LEU A 222 53.55 25.31 22.43
N ARG A 223 52.65 25.76 23.32
CA ARG A 223 53.06 26.51 24.52
C ARG A 223 53.86 25.67 25.49
N GLU A 224 53.54 24.39 25.65
CA GLU A 224 54.32 23.46 26.47
C GLU A 224 55.71 23.23 25.87
N ILE A 225 55.81 23.02 24.56
CA ILE A 225 57.10 22.92 23.85
C ILE A 225 57.94 24.18 24.04
N ASP A 226 57.35 25.38 23.94
CA ASP A 226 58.09 26.63 24.15
C ASP A 226 58.53 26.81 25.62
N ARG A 227 57.72 26.38 26.59
CA ARG A 227 58.11 26.33 28.01
C ARG A 227 59.26 25.35 28.23
N GLU A 228 59.21 24.16 27.63
CA GLU A 228 60.29 23.18 27.71
C GLU A 228 61.57 23.69 27.03
N ARG A 229 61.47 24.35 25.86
CA ARG A 229 62.61 24.98 25.18
C ARG A 229 63.24 26.08 26.02
N THR A 230 62.44 26.95 26.63
CA THR A 230 62.95 28.02 27.51
C THR A 230 63.58 27.45 28.78
N ALA A 231 62.96 26.45 29.42
CA ALA A 231 63.53 25.74 30.56
C ALA A 231 64.85 25.04 30.19
N ARG A 232 64.90 24.36 29.03
CA ARG A 232 66.12 23.74 28.49
C ARG A 232 67.21 24.77 28.24
N ALA A 233 66.90 25.90 27.61
CA ALA A 233 67.87 26.97 27.37
C ALA A 233 68.39 27.58 28.68
N GLN A 234 67.54 27.72 29.71
CA GLN A 234 67.96 28.15 31.05
C GLN A 234 68.88 27.11 31.71
N ALA A 235 68.52 25.83 31.65
CA ALA A 235 69.35 24.74 32.17
C ALA A 235 70.70 24.65 31.45
N GLU A 236 70.72 24.78 30.12
CA GLU A 236 71.95 24.83 29.31
C GLU A 236 72.83 26.03 29.71
N LYS A 237 72.25 27.23 29.93
CA LYS A 237 72.99 28.39 30.45
C LYS A 237 73.56 28.14 31.85
N GLN A 238 72.78 27.53 32.75
CA GLN A 238 73.24 27.17 34.09
C GLN A 238 74.37 26.13 34.03
N LEU A 239 74.25 25.11 33.17
CA LEU A 239 75.30 24.13 32.94
C LEU A 239 76.57 24.79 32.40
N GLU A 240 76.45 25.72 31.46
CA GLU A 240 77.60 26.44 30.91
C GLU A 240 78.25 27.36 31.97
N GLN A 241 77.45 28.03 32.80
CA GLN A 241 77.95 28.78 33.96
C GLN A 241 78.66 27.88 34.98
N LEU A 242 78.11 26.71 35.28
CA LEU A 242 78.73 25.74 36.18
C LEU A 242 80.01 25.15 35.59
N ARG A 243 80.05 24.89 34.27
CA ARG A 243 81.27 24.50 33.55
C ARG A 243 82.30 25.61 33.60
N GLY A 244 81.92 26.86 33.36
CA GLY A 244 82.79 28.02 33.50
C GLY A 244 83.41 28.08 34.90
N LYS A 245 82.57 28.03 35.95
CA LYS A 245 83.03 27.97 37.35
C LYS A 245 83.93 26.77 37.62
N LEU A 246 83.61 25.59 37.07
CA LEU A 246 84.47 24.41 37.21
C LEU A 246 85.84 24.67 36.59
N THR A 247 85.90 25.19 35.36
CA THR A 247 87.18 25.54 34.71
C THR A 247 87.96 26.62 35.47
N GLU A 248 87.28 27.59 36.09
CA GLU A 248 87.90 28.57 36.98
C GLU A 248 88.47 27.90 38.23
N THR A 249 87.70 27.05 38.91
CA THR A 249 88.20 26.31 40.08
C THR A 249 89.32 25.33 39.73
N GLU A 250 89.28 24.71 38.55
CA GLU A 250 90.36 23.87 38.03
C GLU A 250 91.61 24.71 37.75
N ARG A 251 91.47 25.90 37.16
CA ARG A 251 92.58 26.86 36.97
C ARG A 251 93.15 27.33 38.29
N ASP A 252 92.31 27.68 39.26
CA ASP A 252 92.72 28.11 40.59
C ASP A 252 93.42 26.97 41.35
N CYS A 253 92.89 25.76 41.27
CA CYS A 253 93.52 24.56 41.84
C CYS A 253 94.86 24.29 41.16
N HIS A 254 94.93 24.39 39.82
CA HIS A 254 96.17 24.23 39.07
C HIS A 254 97.19 25.32 39.43
N ALA A 255 96.78 26.57 39.58
CA ALA A 255 97.62 27.68 40.03
C ALA A 255 98.15 27.43 41.45
N LYS A 256 97.28 27.02 42.39
CA LYS A 256 97.67 26.64 43.75
C LYS A 256 98.61 25.44 43.77
N LEU A 257 98.41 24.44 42.90
CA LEU A 257 99.32 23.31 42.74
C LEU A 257 100.68 23.75 42.20
N LEU A 258 100.72 24.67 41.23
CA LEU A 258 101.96 25.26 40.72
C LEU A 258 102.68 26.08 41.79
N GLU A 259 101.96 26.89 42.57
CA GLU A 259 102.51 27.63 43.71
C GLU A 259 103.04 26.70 44.80
N ALA A 260 102.29 25.65 45.15
CA ALA A 260 102.73 24.63 46.10
C ALA A 260 103.96 23.89 45.58
N ASN A 261 104.03 23.56 44.28
CA ASN A 261 105.20 22.94 43.66
C ASN A 261 106.41 23.89 43.62
N ALA A 262 106.18 25.19 43.36
CA ALA A 262 107.22 26.21 43.43
C ALA A 262 107.74 26.40 44.86
N ALA A 263 106.85 26.40 45.86
CA ALA A 263 107.21 26.43 47.28
C ALA A 263 107.96 25.16 47.70
N GLN A 264 107.51 23.99 47.25
CA GLN A 264 108.20 22.72 47.47
C GLN A 264 109.59 22.71 46.82
N SER A 265 109.73 23.27 45.62
CA SER A 265 111.03 23.44 44.95
C SER A 265 111.95 24.41 45.69
N ARG A 266 111.43 25.51 46.26
CA ARG A 266 112.18 26.42 47.13
C ARG A 266 112.63 25.72 48.41
N LEU A 267 111.75 25.03 49.11
CA LEU A 267 112.09 24.24 50.29
C LEU A 267 113.11 23.14 49.96
N ALA A 268 113.00 22.50 48.80
CA ALA A 268 114.00 21.53 48.33
C ALA A 268 115.36 22.19 48.06
N ALA A 269 115.38 23.41 47.51
CA ALA A 269 116.61 24.20 47.31
C ALA A 269 117.22 24.67 48.64
N GLU A 270 116.40 25.12 49.60
CA GLU A 270 116.83 25.47 50.96
C GLU A 270 117.37 24.25 51.70
N ALA A 271 116.72 23.08 51.59
CA ALA A 271 117.20 21.83 52.14
C ALA A 271 118.51 21.37 51.47
N ALA A 272 118.66 21.58 50.15
CA ALA A 272 119.92 21.32 49.45
C ALA A 272 121.03 22.29 49.91
N GLY A 273 120.72 23.56 50.11
CA GLY A 273 121.63 24.56 50.68
C GLY A 273 122.02 24.24 52.12
N ALA A 274 121.08 23.82 52.96
CA ALA A 274 121.34 23.37 54.31
C ALA A 274 122.23 22.11 54.33
N ARG A 275 121.98 21.14 53.43
CA ARG A 275 122.85 19.97 53.25
C ARG A 275 124.25 20.35 52.78
N ALA A 276 124.38 21.34 51.89
CA ALA A 276 125.69 21.85 51.46
C ALA A 276 126.44 22.52 52.62
N SER A 277 125.76 23.35 53.42
CA SER A 277 126.35 23.97 54.61
C SER A 277 126.74 22.94 55.68
N LEU A 278 125.93 21.89 55.88
CA LEU A 278 126.29 20.75 56.73
C LEU A 278 127.50 20.00 56.19
N ALA A 279 127.59 19.78 54.87
CA ALA A 279 128.76 19.16 54.26
C ALA A 279 130.03 20.02 54.43
N GLU A 280 129.91 21.35 54.36
CA GLU A 280 131.01 22.29 54.65
C GLU A 280 131.42 22.25 56.12
N ILE A 281 130.47 22.26 57.06
CA ILE A 281 130.75 22.11 58.50
C ILE A 281 131.42 20.77 58.77
N THR A 282 130.94 19.69 58.15
CA THR A 282 131.55 18.35 58.30
C THR A 282 132.97 18.33 57.75
N ARG A 283 133.24 18.98 56.60
CA ARG A 283 134.59 19.11 56.04
C ARG A 283 135.50 19.93 56.95
N ALA A 284 135.01 21.06 57.49
CA ALA A 284 135.76 21.89 58.43
C ALA A 284 136.10 21.12 59.72
N HIS A 285 135.14 20.35 60.24
CA HIS A 285 135.36 19.48 61.40
C HIS A 285 136.36 18.35 61.10
N GLN A 286 136.29 17.76 59.90
CA GLN A 286 137.27 16.75 59.47
C GLN A 286 138.69 17.34 59.35
N ALA A 287 138.84 18.55 58.80
CA ALA A 287 140.12 19.25 58.73
C ALA A 287 140.69 19.54 60.13
N GLN A 288 139.86 20.03 61.05
CA GLN A 288 140.27 20.26 62.44
C GLN A 288 140.66 18.96 63.17
N SER A 289 139.96 17.85 62.91
CA SER A 289 140.34 16.54 63.46
C SER A 289 141.69 16.03 62.93
N VAL A 290 142.03 16.30 61.66
CA VAL A 290 143.33 15.94 61.08
C VAL A 290 144.45 16.78 61.69
N GLU A 291 144.24 18.09 61.87
CA GLU A 291 145.21 18.97 62.55
C GLU A 291 145.45 18.53 64.01
N LEU A 292 144.40 18.14 64.73
CA LEU A 292 144.51 17.62 66.10
C LEU A 292 145.29 16.30 66.15
N GLN A 293 145.08 15.40 65.19
CA GLN A 293 145.82 14.15 65.10
C GLN A 293 147.32 14.37 64.79
N GLN A 294 147.64 15.35 63.93
CA GLN A 294 149.03 15.72 63.65
C GLN A 294 149.73 16.33 64.87
N ALA A 295 149.04 17.18 65.64
CA ALA A 295 149.56 17.73 66.89
C ALA A 295 149.83 16.64 67.95
N LEU A 296 148.96 15.63 68.05
CA LEU A 296 149.16 14.50 68.95
C LEU A 296 150.32 13.58 68.52
N GLN A 297 150.54 13.40 67.22
CA GLN A 297 151.68 12.62 66.70
C GLN A 297 153.03 13.34 66.94
N ALA A 298 153.08 14.67 66.83
CA ALA A 298 154.28 15.45 67.17
C ALA A 298 154.64 15.32 68.67
N VAL A 299 153.64 15.33 69.56
CA VAL A 299 153.85 15.11 71.01
C VAL A 299 154.34 13.68 71.31
N ALA A 300 153.90 12.68 70.54
CA ALA A 300 154.38 11.30 70.68
C ALA A 300 155.83 11.13 70.22
N GLN A 301 156.25 11.83 69.15
CA GLN A 301 157.63 11.80 68.63
C GLN A 301 158.63 12.43 69.61
N HIS A 302 158.28 13.57 70.22
CA HIS A 302 159.11 14.18 71.28
C HIS A 302 159.21 13.34 72.57
N LYS A 303 158.20 12.52 72.88
CA LYS A 303 158.27 11.56 73.99
C LYS A 303 159.16 10.36 73.69
N ALA A 304 159.23 9.90 72.43
CA ALA A 304 160.09 8.78 72.03
C ALA A 304 161.58 9.17 71.99
N GLU A 305 161.91 10.40 71.56
CA GLU A 305 163.28 10.95 71.56
C GLU A 305 163.84 11.17 72.98
N ALA A 306 162.97 11.48 73.95
CA ALA A 306 163.36 11.61 75.36
C ALA A 306 163.62 10.25 76.05
N GLY A 307 163.10 9.14 75.50
CA GLY A 307 163.33 7.79 76.00
C GLY A 307 164.70 7.24 75.58
N THR A 308 165.07 7.43 74.32
CA THR A 308 166.31 6.89 73.74
C THR A 308 167.57 7.61 74.24
N LEU A 309 167.48 8.88 74.66
CA LEU A 309 168.60 9.61 75.28
C LEU A 309 168.81 9.29 76.77
N ARG A 310 167.83 8.65 77.46
CA ARG A 310 167.98 8.19 78.85
C ARG A 310 168.62 6.82 78.98
N GLU A 311 168.48 5.94 77.99
CA GLU A 311 169.07 4.58 78.03
C GLU A 311 170.56 4.54 77.64
N LEU A 312 171.05 5.51 76.87
CA LEU A 312 172.46 5.58 76.46
C LEU A 312 173.43 6.08 77.55
N VAL A 313 172.92 6.63 78.66
CA VAL A 313 173.73 7.27 79.73
C VAL A 313 173.98 6.33 80.93
N GLU A 314 173.29 5.19 81.03
CA GLU A 314 173.38 4.26 82.17
C GLU A 314 174.46 3.16 82.05
N GLN A 315 175.19 3.04 80.94
CA GLN A 315 176.14 1.92 80.73
C GLN A 315 177.65 2.25 80.84
N PHE A 316 178.06 3.49 81.15
CA PHE A 316 179.49 3.82 81.31
C PHE A 316 179.87 4.44 82.68
N ARG A 317 179.95 3.55 83.68
CA ARG A 317 181.05 3.41 84.68
C ARG A 317 181.18 4.41 85.86
N PRO A 318 182.04 4.15 86.88
CA PRO A 318 181.68 4.22 88.30
C PRO A 318 182.08 5.52 89.05
N THR A 319 181.33 5.76 90.15
CA THR A 319 181.58 6.55 91.37
C THR A 319 182.12 7.98 91.27
N GLN A 320 181.29 8.98 91.64
CA GLN A 320 181.62 9.99 92.67
C GLN A 320 180.45 10.96 93.00
N LYS A 321 180.62 11.64 94.14
CA LYS A 321 179.70 12.47 94.94
C LYS A 321 179.34 13.84 94.32
N SER A 322 178.12 14.35 94.56
CA SER A 322 177.78 15.45 95.51
C SER A 322 176.56 16.32 95.10
N SER A 323 176.01 17.05 96.09
CA SER A 323 175.06 18.21 96.05
C SER A 323 173.54 17.90 96.11
N ARG A 324 172.79 18.25 97.17
CA ARG A 324 172.32 19.58 97.71
C ARG A 324 171.60 20.42 96.65
N LYS A 325 170.46 21.12 96.87
CA LYS A 325 169.44 21.29 97.94
C LYS A 325 168.49 22.42 97.47
N LYS A 326 167.21 22.40 97.87
CA LYS A 326 166.27 23.57 98.00
C LYS A 326 165.77 24.20 96.67
N ARG A 327 164.55 24.75 96.50
CA ARG A 327 163.61 25.43 97.42
C ARG A 327 162.24 25.70 96.73
N GLY A 328 161.13 25.59 97.49
CA GLY A 328 159.91 26.46 97.49
C GLY A 328 158.99 26.46 96.25
N GLY A 329 157.67 26.66 96.32
CA GLY A 329 156.67 27.01 97.35
C GLY A 329 155.30 27.13 96.64
N GLU A 330 154.16 26.87 97.32
CA GLU A 330 153.03 27.81 97.60
C GLU A 330 152.50 28.65 96.41
N ALA A 331 151.21 28.95 96.19
CA ALA A 331 149.91 28.66 96.79
C ALA A 331 148.83 29.18 95.75
N PRO A 332 147.66 29.79 96.06
CA PRO A 332 146.35 29.34 95.58
C PRO A 332 145.55 30.39 94.75
N GLU A 333 144.25 30.08 94.56
CA GLU A 333 143.06 30.97 94.45
C GLU A 333 142.47 31.44 93.10
N VAL A 334 141.12 31.28 93.04
CA VAL A 334 140.07 32.17 92.47
C VAL A 334 140.02 32.25 90.92
N LYS A 335 138.92 32.00 90.20
CA LYS A 335 137.47 31.94 90.48
C LYS A 335 136.79 31.10 89.38
#